data_AF-A0A1F8PTG5-F1
#
_entry.id   AF-A0A1F8PTG5-F1
#
_cell.length_a   1.000
_cell.length_b   1.000
_cell.length_c   1.000
_cell.angle_alpha   90.00
_cell.angle_beta   90.00
_cell.angle_gamma   90.00
#
_symmetry.space_group_name_H-M   'P 1'
#
loop_
_entity.id
_entity.type
_entity.pdbx_description
1 polymer ?
#
loop_
_entity_poly.entity_id
_entity_poly.type
_entity_poly.pdbx_seq_one_letter_code
_entity_poly.pdbx_strand_id
1 'polypeptide(L)' 'MHPAYEDVGAKLVQSAHRSKCRVHTYTVNQPDAMRQVFSNGVDGIFTDDPPLARKVLAEILQ' A
#
# COMPACT_ATOMS: atom_id res chain seq x y z
N MET A 1 3.03 -6.23 9.65
CA MET A 1 1.82 -5.59 10.22
C MET A 1 0.79 -5.41 9.11
N HIS A 2 -0.49 -5.42 9.47
CA HIS A 2 -1.58 -5.29 8.51
C HIS A 2 -2.56 -4.21 8.99
N PRO A 3 -2.37 -2.94 8.61
CA PRO A 3 -3.30 -1.87 8.95
C PRO A 3 -4.42 -1.72 7.90
N ALA A 4 -5.51 -1.05 8.28
CA ALA A 4 -6.47 -0.52 7.33
C ALA A 4 -5.79 0.57 6.47
N TYR A 5 -6.20 0.73 5.21
CA TYR A 5 -5.52 1.65 4.29
C TYR A 5 -5.68 3.13 4.69
N GLU A 6 -6.76 3.45 5.39
CA GLU A 6 -7.04 4.77 5.95
C GLU A 6 -6.01 5.18 7.01
N ASP A 7 -5.41 4.20 7.70
CA ASP A 7 -4.41 4.42 8.75
C ASP A 7 -2.97 4.44 8.20
N VAL A 8 -2.78 4.20 6.89
CA VAL A 8 -1.46 4.18 6.27
C VAL A 8 -0.99 5.58 5.91
N GLY A 9 0.09 6.00 6.55
CA GLY A 9 0.90 7.15 6.14
C GLY A 9 2.39 6.81 6.06
N ALA A 10 3.15 7.57 5.26
CA ALA A 10 4.58 7.36 5.05
C ALA A 10 5.40 7.28 6.36
N LYS A 11 5.06 8.05 7.41
CA LYS A 11 5.76 7.99 8.70
C LYS A 11 5.59 6.64 9.40
N LEU A 12 4.39 6.07 9.36
CA LEU A 12 4.10 4.75 9.92
C LEU A 12 4.88 3.68 9.18
N VAL A 13 4.88 3.73 7.85
CA VAL A 13 5.60 2.77 7.00
C VAL A 13 7.10 2.82 7.27
N GLN A 14 7.71 4.02 7.27
CA GLN A 14 9.12 4.18 7.60
C GLN A 14 9.48 3.66 9.00
N SER A 15 8.60 3.83 9.99
CA SER A 15 8.84 3.33 11.35
C SER A 15 8.79 1.80 11.41
N ALA A 16 7.85 1.19 10.68
CA ALA A 16 7.77 -0.26 10.55
C ALA A 16 9.03 -0.81 9.86
N HIS A 17 9.47 -0.19 8.76
CA HIS A 17 10.68 -0.58 8.03
C HIS A 17 11.95 -0.45 8.88
N ARG A 18 12.11 0.60 9.68
CA ARG A 18 13.22 0.73 10.66
C ARG A 18 13.25 -0.42 11.67
N SER A 19 12.09 -0.96 11.99
CA SER A 19 11.92 -2.11 12.87
C SER A 19 11.99 -3.45 12.13
N LYS A 20 12.39 -3.45 10.86
CA LYS A 20 12.41 -4.63 9.96
C LYS A 20 11.05 -5.31 9.80
N CYS A 21 9.96 -4.56 10.01
CA CYS A 21 8.59 -5.05 9.85
C CYS A 21 8.03 -4.61 8.50
N ARG A 22 7.47 -5.57 7.74
CA ARG A 22 6.76 -5.30 6.48
C ARG A 22 5.34 -4.81 6.75
N VAL A 23 4.82 -3.95 5.90
CA VAL A 23 3.47 -3.38 5.96
C VAL A 23 2.66 -3.88 4.77
N HIS A 24 1.65 -4.72 5.03
CA HIS A 24 0.69 -5.16 4.00
C HIS A 24 -0.71 -4.69 4.38
N THR A 25 -1.29 -3.77 3.62
CA THR A 25 -2.56 -3.14 4.00
C THR A 25 -3.77 -3.86 3.43
N TYR A 26 -4.89 -3.87 4.15
CA TYR A 26 -6.19 -4.38 3.68
C TYR A 26 -7.27 -3.30 3.82
N THR A 27 -8.44 -3.38 3.21
CA THR A 27 -8.77 -4.02 1.92
C THR A 27 -8.84 -2.88 0.91
N VAL A 28 -7.97 -2.88 -0.10
CA VAL A 28 -7.77 -1.72 -0.99
C VAL A 28 -8.35 -2.02 -2.37
N ASN A 29 -9.56 -1.53 -2.60
CA ASN A 29 -10.30 -1.81 -3.84
C ASN A 29 -10.45 -0.60 -4.76
N GLN A 30 -10.07 0.61 -4.31
CA GLN A 30 -10.20 1.84 -5.09
C GLN A 30 -8.85 2.28 -5.66
N PRO A 31 -8.77 2.69 -6.95
CA PRO A 31 -7.52 3.13 -7.58
C PRO A 31 -6.80 4.24 -6.81
N ASP A 32 -7.54 5.21 -6.28
CA ASP A 32 -6.94 6.35 -5.56
C ASP A 32 -6.35 5.92 -4.22
N ALA A 33 -7.01 5.00 -3.52
CA ALA A 33 -6.47 4.39 -2.31
C ALA A 33 -5.21 3.56 -2.61
N MET A 34 -5.18 2.81 -3.72
CA MET A 34 -3.99 2.09 -4.19
C MET A 34 -2.83 3.06 -4.42
N ARG A 35 -3.07 4.16 -5.15
CA ARG A 35 -2.05 5.20 -5.38
C ARG A 35 -1.50 5.75 -4.07
N GLN A 36 -2.39 6.13 -3.15
CA GLN A 36 -2.00 6.67 -1.85
C GLN A 36 -1.09 5.70 -1.08
N VAL A 37 -1.50 4.45 -0.90
CA VAL A 37 -0.72 3.51 -0.07
C VAL A 37 0.57 3.06 -0.75
N PHE A 38 0.59 2.90 -2.07
CA PHE A 38 1.82 2.64 -2.81
C PHE A 38 2.81 3.80 -2.70
N SER A 39 2.35 5.05 -2.84
CA SER A 39 3.20 6.24 -2.62
C SER A 39 3.69 6.36 -1.17
N ASN A 40 2.94 5.85 -0.20
CA ASN A 40 3.37 5.76 1.20
C ASN A 40 4.41 4.65 1.45
N GLY A 41 4.68 3.79 0.47
CA GLY A 41 5.74 2.78 0.50
C GLY A 41 5.34 1.44 1.12
N VAL A 42 4.05 1.08 1.14
CA VAL A 42 3.63 -0.24 1.64
C VAL A 42 4.29 -1.38 0.85
N ASP A 43 4.57 -2.49 1.52
CA ASP A 43 5.19 -3.67 0.91
C ASP A 43 4.19 -4.50 0.09
N GLY A 44 2.89 -4.25 0.26
CA GLY A 44 1.81 -4.94 -0.43
C GLY A 44 0.43 -4.48 0.00
N ILE A 45 -0.58 -4.87 -0.79
CA ILE A 45 -1.99 -4.64 -0.49
C ILE A 45 -2.78 -5.94 -0.63
N PHE A 46 -3.87 -6.05 0.11
CA PHE A 46 -4.94 -7.01 -0.11
C PHE A 46 -6.05 -6.32 -0.89
N THR A 47 -6.46 -6.91 -2.01
CA THR A 47 -7.43 -6.33 -2.95
C THR A 47 -8.24 -7.45 -3.60
N ASP A 48 -9.49 -7.13 -3.93
CA ASP A 48 -10.35 -8.01 -4.72
C ASP A 48 -10.10 -7.88 -6.24
N ASP A 49 -9.34 -6.86 -6.67
CA ASP A 49 -8.98 -6.63 -8.08
C ASP A 49 -7.45 -6.56 -8.30
N PRO A 50 -6.75 -7.71 -8.32
CA PRO A 50 -5.31 -7.76 -8.55
C PRO A 50 -4.86 -7.19 -9.92
N PRO A 51 -5.59 -7.39 -11.04
CA PRO A 51 -5.25 -6.74 -12.31
C PRO A 51 -5.23 -5.21 -12.23
N LEU A 52 -6.23 -4.60 -11.61
CA LEU A 52 -6.27 -3.15 -11.39
C LEU A 52 -5.08 -2.69 -10.54
N ALA A 53 -4.80 -3.39 -9.43
CA ALA A 53 -3.65 -3.06 -8.59
C ALA A 53 -2.32 -3.10 -9.34
N ARG A 54 -2.13 -4.08 -10.23
CA ARG A 54 -0.93 -4.17 -11.08
C ARG A 54 -0.84 -2.98 -12.04
N LYS A 55 -1.96 -2.59 -12.66
CA LYS A 55 -2.03 -1.43 -13.56
C LYS A 55 -1.65 -0.15 -12.82
N VAL A 56 -2.27 0.11 -11.67
CA VAL A 56 -1.99 1.31 -10.86
C VAL A 56 -0.53 1.32 -10.39
N LEU A 57 0.01 0.19 -9.95
CA LEU A 57 1.43 0.11 -9.56
C LEU A 57 2.37 0.43 -10.74
N ALA A 58 2.06 -0.05 -11.95
CA ALA A 58 2.84 0.25 -13.14
C ALA A 58 2.79 1.75 -13.50
N GLU A 59 1.64 2.42 -13.33
CA GLU A 59 1.51 3.88 -13.54
C GLU A 59 2.43 4.70 -12.62
N ILE A 60 2.74 4.20 -11.42
CA ILE A 60 3.56 4.90 -10.42
C ILE A 60 5.06 4.68 -10.62
N LEU A 61 5.47 3.55 -11.23
CA LEU A 61 6.87 3.17 -11.41
C LEU A 61 7.50 3.72 -12.70
N GLN A 62 6.72 4.37 -13.56
CA GLN A 62 7.18 5.07 -14.77
C GLN A 62 7.70 6.47 -14.43
#